data_AF-T1I3G8-F1
#
_entry.id   AF-T1I3G8-F1
#
_cell.length_a   1.000
_cell.length_b   1.000
_cell.length_c   1.000
_cell.angle_alpha   90.00
_cell.angle_beta   90.00
_cell.angle_gamma   90.00
#
_symmetry.space_group_name_H-M   'P 1'
#
loop_
_entity.id
_entity.type
_entity.pdbx_description
1 polymer ?
#
loop_
_entity_poly.entity_id
_entity_poly.type
_entity_poly.pdbx_seq_one_letter_code
_entity_poly.pdbx_strand_id
1 'polypeptide(L)'
;MNSMYYWSTYWLINGLLVCGMFNTAKGIIDNLLYLIDQVGHIPTSSKCYYEGRTKPPLLAYIFNLFLRYTGDFEYIKSNVKYVIKEIEFWDKERAIEIEYKD
;
A
#
# COMPACT_ATOMS: atom_id res chain seq x y z
N MET A 1 8.47 13.00 -16.04
CA MET A 1 8.90 11.63 -15.66
C MET A 1 8.44 11.41 -14.21
N ASN A 2 7.15 11.11 -14.02
CA ASN A 2 6.51 11.12 -12.70
C ASN A 2 6.65 9.76 -12.02
N SER A 3 7.29 9.75 -10.85
CA SER A 3 7.43 8.54 -10.06
C SER A 3 6.49 8.63 -8.86
N MET A 4 5.70 7.58 -8.68
CA MET A 4 4.80 7.46 -7.53
C MET A 4 5.64 7.29 -6.27
N TYR A 5 5.30 7.99 -5.19
CA TYR A 5 5.91 7.82 -3.87
C TYR A 5 4.89 7.22 -2.91
N TYR A 6 5.18 6.04 -2.35
CA TYR A 6 4.17 5.25 -1.64
C TYR A 6 3.45 6.01 -0.52
N TRP A 7 4.19 6.69 0.36
CA TRP A 7 3.59 7.48 1.44
C TRP A 7 2.71 8.64 0.93
N SER A 8 3.14 9.28 -0.16
CA SER A 8 2.37 10.37 -0.78
C SER A 8 1.09 9.86 -1.43
N THR A 9 1.06 8.59 -1.86
CA THR A 9 -0.11 7.97 -2.47
C THR A 9 -1.31 7.92 -1.53
N TYR A 10 -1.11 7.79 -0.21
CA TYR A 10 -2.20 7.86 0.77
C TYR A 10 -2.94 9.21 0.70
N TRP A 11 -2.20 10.32 0.72
CA TRP A 11 -2.78 11.67 0.66
C TRP A 11 -3.43 11.96 -0.69
N LEU A 12 -2.84 11.45 -1.78
CA LEU A 12 -3.43 11.54 -3.11
C LEU A 12 -4.78 10.81 -3.17
N ILE A 13 -4.85 9.57 -2.68
CA ILE A 13 -6.10 8.79 -2.64
C ILE A 13 -7.15 9.53 -1.80
N ASN A 14 -6.78 10.05 -0.64
CA ASN A 14 -7.69 10.85 0.18
C ASN A 14 -8.27 12.05 -0.58
N GLY A 15 -7.41 12.83 -1.24
CA GLY A 15 -7.85 13.96 -2.06
C GLY A 15 -8.81 13.55 -3.18
N LEU A 16 -8.51 12.45 -3.88
CA LEU A 16 -9.39 11.91 -4.93
C LEU A 16 -10.76 11.49 -4.38
N LEU A 17 -10.79 10.84 -3.22
CA LEU A 17 -12.02 10.42 -2.56
C LEU A 17 -12.88 11.62 -2.13
N VAL A 18 -12.26 12.65 -1.55
CA VAL A 18 -12.93 13.91 -1.20
C VAL A 18 -13.53 14.59 -2.44
N CYS A 19 -12.83 14.54 -3.58
CA CYS A 19 -13.32 15.09 -4.85
C CYS A 19 -14.33 14.18 -5.58
N GLY A 20 -14.74 13.05 -5.00
CA GLY A 20 -15.69 12.11 -5.63
C GLY A 20 -15.09 11.28 -6.78
N MET A 21 -13.76 11.28 -6.93
CA MET A 21 -13.04 10.56 -8.00
C MET A 21 -12.78 9.08 -7.61
N PHE A 22 -13.84 8.36 -7.24
CA PHE A 22 -13.75 7.00 -6.67
C PHE A 22 -13.08 5.99 -7.63
N ASN A 23 -13.41 6.05 -8.92
CA ASN A 23 -12.82 5.14 -9.92
C ASN A 23 -11.31 5.37 -10.09
N THR A 24 -10.87 6.63 -10.07
CA THR A 24 -9.45 6.96 -10.14
C THR A 24 -8.71 6.51 -8.88
N ALA A 25 -9.30 6.73 -7.69
CA ALA A 25 -8.77 6.23 -6.44
C ALA A 25 -8.61 4.70 -6.46
N LYS A 26 -9.64 3.97 -6.91
CA LYS A 26 -9.61 2.51 -7.06
C LYS A 26 -8.51 2.05 -8.03
N GLY A 27 -8.38 2.69 -9.20
CA GLY A 27 -7.31 2.37 -10.15
C GLY A 27 -5.90 2.59 -9.61
N ILE A 28 -5.69 3.61 -8.75
CA ILE A 28 -4.41 3.79 -8.06
C ILE A 28 -4.17 2.66 -7.04
N ILE A 29 -5.21 2.25 -6.30
CA ILE A 29 -5.11 1.11 -5.39
C ILE A 29 -4.76 -0.16 -6.16
N ASP A 30 -5.46 -0.45 -7.25
CA ASP A 30 -5.19 -1.61 -8.10
C ASP A 30 -3.74 -1.64 -8.62
N ASN A 31 -3.19 -0.47 -8.98
CA ASN A 31 -1.77 -0.35 -9.35
C ASN A 31 -0.83 -0.69 -8.18
N LEU A 32 -1.17 -0.35 -6.93
CA LEU A 32 -0.38 -0.75 -5.77
C LEU A 32 -0.44 -2.27 -5.54
N LEU A 33 -1.62 -2.88 -5.70
CA LEU A 33 -1.79 -4.33 -5.57
C LEU A 33 -0.99 -5.07 -6.64
N TYR A 34 -1.00 -4.55 -7.88
CA TYR A 34 -0.18 -5.07 -8.97
C TYR A 34 1.32 -5.05 -8.63
N LEU A 35 1.82 -3.99 -7.99
CA LEU A 35 3.23 -3.93 -7.56
C LEU A 35 3.57 -5.01 -6.52
N ILE A 36 2.66 -5.31 -5.60
CA ILE A 36 2.85 -6.42 -4.64
C ILE A 36 2.92 -7.76 -5.37
N ASP A 37 2.11 -7.99 -6.39
CA ASP A 37 2.17 -9.25 -7.14
C ASP A 37 3.44 -9.38 -8.00
N GLN A 38 3.99 -8.27 -8.51
CA GLN A 38 5.20 -8.32 -9.35
C GLN A 38 6.51 -8.28 -8.54
N VAL A 39 6.56 -7.51 -7.46
CA VAL A 39 7.80 -7.19 -6.71
C VAL A 39 7.77 -7.78 -5.29
N GLY A 40 6.64 -8.31 -4.85
CA GLY A 40 6.45 -8.87 -3.50
C GLY A 40 6.14 -7.82 -2.42
N HIS A 41 6.34 -6.53 -2.70
CA HIS A 41 6.07 -5.42 -1.79
C HIS A 41 5.86 -4.12 -2.58
N ILE A 42 5.39 -3.06 -1.90
CA ILE A 42 5.28 -1.73 -2.51
C ILE A 42 6.62 -0.97 -2.33
N PRO A 43 7.33 -0.64 -3.43
CA PRO A 43 8.58 0.10 -3.35
C PRO A 43 8.33 1.58 -2.98
N THR A 44 9.34 2.21 -2.39
CA THR A 44 9.28 3.63 -1.98
C THR A 44 8.96 4.55 -3.15
N SER A 45 9.49 4.20 -4.32
CA SER A 45 9.25 4.91 -5.57
C SER A 45 9.04 3.91 -6.70
N SER A 46 8.22 4.23 -7.69
CA SER A 46 8.01 3.39 -8.88
C SER A 46 9.20 3.36 -9.87
N LYS A 47 10.41 3.72 -9.41
CA LYS A 47 11.64 3.63 -10.21
C LYS A 47 12.40 2.38 -9.81
N CYS A 48 12.94 1.66 -10.80
CA CYS A 48 13.68 0.40 -10.64
C CYS A 48 14.82 0.46 -9.60
N TYR A 49 15.49 1.61 -9.42
CA TYR A 49 16.55 1.75 -8.40
C TYR A 49 16.05 1.78 -6.93
N TYR A 50 14.73 1.73 -6.68
CA TYR A 50 14.14 1.67 -5.33
C TYR A 50 13.55 0.30 -4.96
N GLU A 51 13.78 -0.74 -5.78
CA GLU A 51 13.27 -2.11 -5.54
C GLU A 51 13.67 -2.69 -4.17
N GLY A 52 14.73 -2.21 -3.54
CA GLY A 52 15.17 -2.67 -2.21
C GLY A 52 14.74 -1.79 -1.03
N ARG A 53 13.89 -0.76 -1.24
CA ARG A 53 13.50 0.19 -0.18
C ARG A 53 12.00 0.38 -0.14
N THR A 54 11.40 0.05 0.99
CA THR A 54 9.98 0.33 1.26
C THR A 54 9.81 1.39 2.35
N LYS A 55 8.65 2.00 2.39
CA LYS A 55 8.20 2.96 3.41
C LYS A 55 7.11 2.29 4.25
N PRO A 56 6.78 2.82 5.45
CA PRO A 56 5.86 2.17 6.38
C PRO A 56 4.61 1.59 5.68
N PRO A 57 4.14 0.39 6.08
CA PRO A 57 3.06 -0.29 5.41
C PRO A 57 1.74 0.47 5.61
N LEU A 58 1.24 1.09 4.54
CA LEU A 58 0.08 1.98 4.59
C LEU A 58 -1.14 1.40 3.87
N LEU A 59 -1.04 0.21 3.27
CA LEU A 59 -2.11 -0.34 2.45
C LEU A 59 -3.37 -0.59 3.27
N ALA A 60 -3.23 -1.05 4.52
CA ALA A 60 -4.34 -1.19 5.46
C ALA A 60 -5.09 0.14 5.70
N TYR A 61 -4.35 1.24 5.85
CA TYR A 61 -4.93 2.57 6.03
C TYR A 61 -5.62 3.06 4.77
N ILE A 62 -5.03 2.82 3.59
CA ILE A 62 -5.62 3.12 2.29
C ILE A 62 -6.94 2.35 2.10
N PHE A 63 -6.96 1.08 2.46
CA PHE A 63 -8.16 0.22 2.35
C PHE A 63 -9.28 0.71 3.28
N ASN A 64 -8.96 0.98 4.54
CA ASN A 64 -9.93 1.54 5.49
C ASN A 64 -10.46 2.91 5.02
N LEU A 65 -9.59 3.75 4.46
CA LEU A 65 -9.99 5.04 3.89
C LEU A 65 -10.96 4.85 2.71
N PHE A 66 -10.61 4.00 1.74
CA PHE A 66 -11.47 3.71 0.60
C PHE A 66 -12.84 3.18 1.05
N LEU A 67 -12.86 2.21 1.97
CA LEU A 67 -14.09 1.63 2.51
C LEU A 67 -15.00 2.68 3.16
N ARG A 68 -14.44 3.62 3.92
CA ARG A 68 -15.21 4.69 4.58
C ARG A 68 -15.91 5.62 3.59
N TYR A 69 -15.30 5.87 2.43
CA TYR A 69 -15.87 6.75 1.40
C TYR A 69 -16.84 6.02 0.47
N THR A 70 -16.58 4.76 0.12
CA THR A 70 -17.33 4.04 -0.91
C THR A 70 -18.30 2.99 -0.38
N GLY A 71 -18.07 2.47 0.83
CA GLY A 71 -18.80 1.33 1.37
C GLY A 71 -18.54 0.00 0.64
N ASP A 72 -17.56 -0.06 -0.28
CA ASP A 72 -17.28 -1.23 -1.13
C ASP A 72 -16.53 -2.33 -0.35
N PHE A 73 -17.26 -3.02 0.54
CA PHE A 73 -16.72 -4.06 1.41
C PHE A 73 -16.22 -5.28 0.62
N GLU A 74 -16.93 -5.67 -0.44
CA GLU A 74 -16.55 -6.84 -1.25
C GLU A 74 -15.22 -6.62 -1.98
N TYR A 75 -14.94 -5.40 -2.45
CA TYR A 75 -13.62 -5.07 -2.99
C TYR A 75 -12.52 -5.19 -1.93
N ILE A 76 -12.74 -4.69 -0.72
CA ILE A 76 -11.75 -4.81 0.37
C ILE A 76 -11.54 -6.28 0.74
N LYS A 77 -12.62 -7.04 0.92
CA LYS A 77 -12.59 -8.45 1.29
C LYS A 77 -11.84 -9.31 0.26
N SER A 78 -12.08 -9.08 -1.04
CA SER A 78 -11.39 -9.81 -2.11
C SER A 78 -9.89 -9.49 -2.22
N ASN A 79 -9.45 -8.35 -1.69
CA ASN A 79 -8.07 -7.86 -1.78
C ASN A 79 -7.31 -7.85 -0.44
N VAL A 80 -7.91 -8.24 0.68
CA VAL A 80 -7.26 -8.18 2.01
C VAL A 80 -5.95 -8.97 2.07
N LYS A 81 -5.82 -10.03 1.27
CA LYS A 81 -4.58 -10.83 1.14
C LYS A 81 -3.34 -9.99 0.82
N TYR A 82 -3.50 -8.87 0.11
CA TYR A 82 -2.38 -7.99 -0.24
C TYR A 82 -1.85 -7.21 0.97
N VAL A 83 -2.74 -6.84 1.89
CA VAL A 83 -2.35 -6.22 3.16
C VAL A 83 -1.55 -7.22 4.00
N ILE A 84 -1.99 -8.48 4.03
CA ILE A 84 -1.27 -9.55 4.74
C ILE A 84 0.12 -9.74 4.13
N LYS A 85 0.24 -9.87 2.80
CA LYS A 85 1.53 -9.97 2.10
C LYS A 85 2.47 -8.81 2.44
N GLU A 86 1.96 -7.58 2.48
CA GLU A 86 2.76 -6.41 2.84
C GLU A 86 3.30 -6.51 4.27
N ILE A 87 2.46 -6.89 5.24
CA ILE A 87 2.88 -7.03 6.64
C ILE A 87 3.89 -8.18 6.80
N GLU A 88 3.66 -9.32 6.15
CA GLU A 88 4.58 -10.47 6.17
C GLU A 88 5.95 -10.12 5.58
N PHE A 89 6.00 -9.30 4.53
CA PHE A 89 7.26 -8.80 3.98
C PHE A 89 8.01 -7.95 5.02
N TRP A 90 7.30 -7.06 5.72
CA TRP A 90 7.90 -6.23 6.77
C TRP A 90 8.43 -7.06 7.94
N ASP A 91 7.70 -8.09 8.36
CA ASP A 91 8.13 -8.98 9.43
C ASP A 91 9.40 -9.76 9.04
N LYS A 92 9.43 -10.33 7.83
CA LYS A 92 10.57 -11.15 7.37
C LYS A 92 11.82 -10.35 7.06
N GLU A 93 11.68 -9.21 6.38
CA GLU A 93 12.81 -8.50 5.77
C GLU A 93 13.23 -7.24 6.54
N ARG A 94 12.42 -6.78 7.51
CA ARG A 94 12.62 -5.50 8.21
C ARG A 94 12.50 -5.58 9.72
N ALA A 95 12.18 -6.74 10.30
CA ALA A 95 12.27 -6.94 11.74
C ALA A 95 13.68 -7.39 12.16
N ILE A 96 14.07 -7.04 13.38
CA ILE A 96 15.25 -7.60 14.04
C ILE A 96 14.81 -8.17 15.39
N GLU A 97 15.27 -9.37 15.71
CA GLU A 97 15.14 -9.92 17.05
C GLU A 97 16.21 -9.29 17.94
N ILE A 98 15.80 -8.71 19.06
CA ILE A 98 16.70 -8.11 20.03
C ILE A 98 16.74 -9.02 21.25
N GLU A 99 17.86 -9.73 21.44
CA GLU A 99 18.14 -10.41 22.69
C GLU A 99 18.57 -9.37 23.73
N TYR A 100 17.72 -9.16 24.73
CA TYR A 100 18.08 -8.34 25.88
C TYR A 100 18.94 -9.18 26.83
N LYS A 101 20.19 -8.78 27.05
CA LYS A 101 21.03 -9.34 28.12
C LYS A 101 20.78 -8.53 29.39
N ASP A 102 20.25 -9.21 30.41
CA ASP A 102 20.14 -8.71 31.79
C ASP A 102 21.51 -8.37 32.40
#